data_AF-A0AAW9FX43-F1
#
_entry.id   AF-A0AAW9FX43-F1
#
_cell.length_a   1.000
_cell.length_b   1.000
_cell.length_c   1.000
_cell.angle_alpha   90.00
_cell.angle_beta   90.00
_cell.angle_gamma   90.00
#
_symmetry.space_group_name_H-M   'P 1'
#
loop_
_entity.id
_entity.type
_entity.pdbx_description
1 polymer ?
#
loop_
_entity_poly.entity_id
_entity_poly.type
_entity_poly.pdbx_seq_one_letter_code
_entity_poly.pdbx_strand_id
1 'polypeptide(L)'
;MLPDTLLKQIDFIKEIDKLKYIQRRTKLFNSDRNENDAEHSWHLAMMAIVLAEHANEPVDILKVVKMVLIHDIVEIDAGDTFIYDAQKNHSNTDEERLAAQRIFGILPNEQAKELIATWEEFEAGETPEAKFARAMDRLEPLLQNTSNNGGTWNTPGVNYTKVYAKKVAIKDGAENIWEYAEGLINDSVEKGILKKE
;
A
#
# COMPACT_ATOMS: atom_id res chain seq x y z
N MET A 1 20.70 -25.11 23.65
CA MET A 1 20.54 -23.66 23.40
C MET A 1 19.87 -23.52 22.03
N LEU A 2 18.88 -22.66 21.87
CA LEU A 2 18.24 -22.45 20.57
C LEU A 2 19.22 -21.73 19.61
N PRO A 3 19.10 -21.92 18.28
CA PRO A 3 19.92 -21.20 17.31
C PRO A 3 19.67 -19.68 17.39
N ASP A 4 20.73 -18.86 17.36
CA ASP A 4 20.64 -17.38 17.36
C ASP A 4 19.76 -16.87 16.20
N THR A 5 19.88 -17.52 15.03
CA THR A 5 19.04 -17.27 13.84
C THR A 5 17.55 -17.35 14.16
N LEU A 6 17.13 -18.39 14.89
CA LEU A 6 15.72 -18.60 15.22
C LEU A 6 15.22 -17.54 16.21
N LEU A 7 16.04 -17.16 17.20
CA LEU A 7 15.67 -16.13 18.17
C LEU A 7 15.41 -14.80 17.47
N LYS A 8 16.33 -14.37 16.58
CA LYS A 8 16.17 -13.17 15.76
C LYS A 8 14.91 -13.20 14.89
N GLN A 9 14.63 -14.33 14.25
CA GLN A 9 13.41 -14.49 13.45
C GLN A 9 12.15 -14.36 14.32
N ILE A 10 12.12 -15.00 15.48
CA ILE A 10 10.98 -14.89 16.41
C ILE A 10 10.82 -13.46 16.93
N ASP A 11 11.91 -12.76 17.20
CA ASP A 11 11.86 -11.37 17.64
C ASP A 11 11.32 -10.45 16.54
N PHE A 12 11.70 -10.66 15.28
CA PHE A 12 11.09 -9.97 14.14
C PHE A 12 9.58 -10.26 14.04
N ILE A 13 9.17 -11.53 14.14
CA ILE A 13 7.75 -11.92 14.08
C ILE A 13 6.93 -11.26 15.20
N LYS A 14 7.49 -11.11 16.40
CA LYS A 14 6.84 -10.37 17.49
C LYS A 14 6.80 -8.87 17.21
N GLU A 15 7.86 -8.31 16.65
CA GLU A 15 7.96 -6.86 16.38
C GLU A 15 6.89 -6.40 15.39
N ILE A 16 6.66 -7.15 14.31
CA ILE A 16 5.71 -6.77 13.26
C ILE A 16 4.24 -6.86 13.68
N ASP A 17 3.92 -7.44 14.86
CA ASP A 17 2.57 -7.39 15.43
C ASP A 17 2.10 -5.93 15.63
N LYS A 18 3.05 -5.01 15.85
CA LYS A 18 2.79 -3.58 16.00
C LYS A 18 2.13 -2.95 14.77
N LEU A 19 2.30 -3.52 13.57
CA LEU A 19 1.69 -3.01 12.34
C LEU A 19 0.15 -2.97 12.44
N LYS A 20 -0.45 -3.89 13.22
CA LYS A 20 -1.91 -3.95 13.46
C LYS A 20 -2.46 -2.73 14.19
N TYR A 21 -1.59 -1.96 14.84
CA TYR A 21 -1.96 -0.75 15.58
C TYR A 21 -1.83 0.53 14.76
N ILE A 22 -1.18 0.48 13.60
CA ILE A 22 -1.06 1.64 12.72
C ILE A 22 -2.38 1.77 11.94
N GLN A 23 -3.09 2.86 12.17
CA GLN A 23 -4.42 3.10 11.61
C GLN A 23 -4.32 4.02 10.40
N ARG A 24 -4.90 3.58 9.29
CA ARG A 24 -5.06 4.35 8.06
C ARG A 24 -6.24 5.27 8.18
N ARG A 25 -6.22 6.38 7.43
CA ARG A 25 -7.43 7.23 7.31
C ARG A 25 -8.56 6.56 6.53
N THR A 26 -8.24 5.60 5.66
CA THR A 26 -9.25 4.90 4.88
C THR A 26 -10.09 4.00 5.79
N LYS A 27 -11.37 3.87 5.45
CA LYS A 27 -12.33 3.04 6.18
C LYS A 27 -12.59 1.76 5.39
N LEU A 28 -12.91 0.67 6.10
CA LEU A 28 -13.34 -0.56 5.42
C LEU A 28 -14.59 -0.33 4.55
N PHE A 29 -14.85 -1.25 3.63
CA PHE A 29 -16.08 -1.24 2.83
C PHE A 29 -17.36 -1.14 3.68
N ASN A 30 -18.18 -0.14 3.37
CA ASN A 30 -19.46 0.14 4.04
C ASN A 30 -19.34 0.21 5.57
N SER A 31 -18.28 0.85 6.07
CA SER A 31 -17.94 0.87 7.49
C SER A 31 -17.49 2.24 7.96
N ASP A 32 -17.67 2.50 9.25
CA ASP A 32 -17.04 3.63 9.94
C ASP A 32 -15.73 3.28 10.62
N ARG A 33 -15.31 2.00 10.59
CA ARG A 33 -14.03 1.57 11.14
C ARG A 33 -12.90 1.89 10.17
N ASN A 34 -11.86 2.54 10.67
CA ASN A 34 -10.60 2.69 9.97
C ASN A 34 -9.93 1.35 9.70
N GLU A 35 -9.30 1.26 8.55
CA GLU A 35 -8.39 0.18 8.19
C GLU A 35 -7.07 0.32 8.97
N ASN A 36 -6.37 -0.78 9.23
CA ASN A 36 -4.98 -0.82 9.69
C ASN A 36 -4.03 -1.40 8.63
N ASP A 37 -2.73 -1.13 8.72
CA ASP A 37 -1.82 -1.52 7.63
C ASP A 37 -1.62 -3.03 7.48
N ALA A 38 -1.80 -3.79 8.56
CA ALA A 38 -1.71 -5.25 8.49
C ALA A 38 -2.90 -5.86 7.71
N GLU A 39 -4.10 -5.33 7.88
CA GLU A 39 -5.26 -5.79 7.10
C GLU A 39 -5.28 -5.25 5.67
N HIS A 40 -4.78 -4.02 5.44
CA HIS A 40 -4.50 -3.47 4.11
C HIS A 40 -3.55 -4.40 3.33
N SER A 41 -2.39 -4.69 3.91
CA SER A 41 -1.38 -5.58 3.30
C SER A 41 -1.91 -6.98 3.01
N TRP A 42 -2.75 -7.53 3.89
CA TRP A 42 -3.45 -8.80 3.64
C TRP A 42 -4.38 -8.71 2.42
N HIS A 43 -5.16 -7.64 2.32
CA HIS A 43 -6.11 -7.48 1.22
C HIS A 43 -5.40 -7.26 -0.11
N LEU A 44 -4.33 -6.48 -0.13
CA LEU A 44 -3.45 -6.34 -1.29
C LEU A 44 -2.85 -7.67 -1.74
N ALA A 45 -2.41 -8.52 -0.81
CA ALA A 45 -1.90 -9.85 -1.15
C ALA A 45 -2.98 -10.72 -1.82
N MET A 46 -4.23 -10.65 -1.35
CA MET A 46 -5.36 -11.34 -1.97
C MET A 46 -5.67 -10.77 -3.36
N MET A 47 -5.63 -9.44 -3.52
CA MET A 47 -5.83 -8.77 -4.80
C MET A 47 -4.75 -9.16 -5.81
N ALA A 48 -3.48 -9.19 -5.40
CA ALA A 48 -2.36 -9.60 -6.26
C ALA A 48 -2.54 -11.02 -6.81
N ILE A 49 -3.04 -11.95 -6.00
CA ILE A 49 -3.32 -13.33 -6.43
C ILE A 49 -4.49 -13.38 -7.41
N VAL A 50 -5.60 -12.69 -7.10
CA VAL A 50 -6.85 -12.77 -7.87
C VAL A 50 -6.77 -11.99 -9.19
N LEU A 51 -6.06 -10.87 -9.21
CA LEU A 51 -6.02 -9.93 -10.34
C LEU A 51 -4.76 -10.07 -11.19
N ALA A 52 -3.93 -11.08 -10.94
CA ALA A 52 -2.65 -11.34 -11.59
C ALA A 52 -2.72 -11.28 -13.14
N GLU A 53 -3.80 -11.78 -13.73
CA GLU A 53 -4.00 -11.82 -15.19
C GLU A 53 -4.17 -10.44 -15.84
N HIS A 54 -4.38 -9.40 -15.03
CA HIS A 54 -4.53 -8.01 -15.48
C HIS A 54 -3.23 -7.21 -15.38
N ALA A 55 -2.12 -7.81 -14.93
CA ALA A 55 -0.82 -7.16 -14.97
C ALA A 55 -0.41 -6.86 -16.42
N ASN A 56 0.19 -5.69 -16.65
CA ASN A 56 0.64 -5.27 -17.99
C ASN A 56 1.74 -6.19 -18.55
N GLU A 57 2.55 -6.76 -17.66
CA GLU A 57 3.65 -7.66 -17.97
C GLU A 57 3.54 -8.91 -17.08
N PRO A 58 4.10 -10.07 -17.49
CA PRO A 58 4.20 -11.22 -16.61
C PRO A 58 4.97 -10.87 -15.33
N VAL A 59 4.41 -11.21 -14.18
CA VAL A 59 4.98 -10.93 -12.86
C VAL A 59 5.16 -12.21 -12.05
N ASP A 60 6.19 -12.27 -11.20
CA ASP A 60 6.27 -13.30 -10.17
C ASP A 60 5.29 -12.97 -9.03
N ILE A 61 4.16 -13.68 -9.00
CA ILE A 61 3.10 -13.46 -8.00
C ILE A 61 3.58 -13.69 -6.57
N LEU A 62 4.49 -14.64 -6.32
CA LEU A 62 5.00 -14.85 -4.97
C LEU A 62 5.88 -13.70 -4.53
N LYS A 63 6.62 -13.09 -5.46
CA LYS A 63 7.39 -11.87 -5.21
C LYS A 63 6.47 -10.69 -4.93
N VAL A 64 5.41 -10.48 -5.73
CA VAL A 64 4.42 -9.42 -5.50
C VAL A 64 3.74 -9.58 -4.14
N VAL A 65 3.30 -10.79 -3.79
CA VAL A 65 2.69 -11.09 -2.48
C VAL A 65 3.65 -10.79 -1.34
N LYS A 66 4.92 -11.22 -1.44
CA LYS A 66 5.95 -10.87 -0.45
C LYS A 66 6.09 -9.36 -0.30
N MET A 67 6.15 -8.65 -1.43
CA MET A 67 6.33 -7.21 -1.49
C MET A 67 5.20 -6.45 -0.78
N VAL A 68 3.94 -6.72 -1.12
CA VAL A 68 2.80 -6.05 -0.48
C VAL A 68 2.60 -6.47 0.97
N LEU A 69 3.03 -7.66 1.39
CA LEU A 69 2.97 -8.06 2.80
C LEU A 69 3.95 -7.30 3.70
N ILE A 70 5.03 -6.75 3.13
CA ILE A 70 6.07 -6.07 3.91
C ILE A 70 6.13 -4.56 3.68
N HIS A 71 5.45 -4.04 2.65
CA HIS A 71 5.66 -2.66 2.19
C HIS A 71 5.46 -1.62 3.31
N ASP A 72 4.40 -1.75 4.10
CA ASP A 72 4.08 -0.82 5.19
C ASP A 72 4.69 -1.20 6.54
N ILE A 73 5.53 -2.25 6.65
CA ILE A 73 6.15 -2.61 7.94
C ILE A 73 6.96 -1.44 8.52
N VAL A 74 7.55 -0.60 7.66
CA VAL A 74 8.29 0.61 8.04
C VAL A 74 7.42 1.63 8.79
N GLU A 75 6.10 1.60 8.59
CA GLU A 75 5.15 2.50 9.24
C GLU A 75 4.97 2.20 10.73
N ILE A 76 5.48 1.07 11.24
CA ILE A 76 5.57 0.82 12.70
C ILE A 76 6.31 1.95 13.42
N ASP A 77 7.34 2.51 12.79
CA ASP A 77 8.11 3.62 13.35
C ASP A 77 7.80 4.96 12.67
N ALA A 78 7.60 4.96 11.35
CA ALA A 78 7.37 6.18 10.57
C ALA A 78 5.92 6.70 10.68
N GLY A 79 4.97 5.80 10.96
CA GLY A 79 3.53 6.04 10.95
C GLY A 79 2.93 6.21 9.55
N ASP A 80 1.64 5.91 9.41
CA ASP A 80 0.89 6.10 8.16
C ASP A 80 0.93 7.55 7.68
N THR A 81 1.21 7.71 6.38
CA THR A 81 1.22 9.00 5.71
C THR A 81 0.10 9.09 4.69
N PHE A 82 -0.97 9.78 5.07
CA PHE A 82 -2.13 9.97 4.20
C PHE A 82 -1.77 10.51 2.81
N ILE A 83 -2.18 9.79 1.76
CA ILE A 83 -1.80 10.07 0.36
C ILE A 83 -2.19 11.47 -0.15
N TYR A 84 -3.21 12.09 0.45
CA TYR A 84 -3.65 13.44 0.10
C TYR A 84 -3.16 14.52 1.07
N ASP A 85 -2.30 14.19 2.03
CA ASP A 85 -1.65 15.19 2.86
C ASP A 85 -0.79 16.12 1.98
N ALA A 86 -0.94 17.43 2.17
CA ALA A 86 -0.19 18.43 1.40
C ALA A 86 1.14 18.81 2.06
N GLN A 87 1.36 18.42 3.33
CA GLN A 87 2.51 18.84 4.13
C GLN A 87 3.61 17.78 4.20
N LYS A 88 3.30 16.50 3.91
CA LYS A 88 4.26 15.40 3.92
C LYS A 88 4.78 15.10 2.51
N ASN A 89 6.06 14.75 2.41
CA ASN A 89 6.69 14.30 1.17
C ASN A 89 6.55 12.77 1.05
N HIS A 90 5.84 12.29 0.02
CA HIS A 90 5.57 10.86 -0.22
C HIS A 90 6.65 10.14 -1.07
N SER A 91 7.86 10.70 -1.21
CA SER A 91 8.83 10.21 -2.22
C SER A 91 10.18 9.71 -1.71
N ASN A 92 10.48 9.89 -0.42
CA ASN A 92 11.62 9.30 0.29
C ASN A 92 11.67 9.96 1.66
N THR A 93 11.05 9.36 2.68
CA THR A 93 11.30 9.80 4.04
C THR A 93 12.52 9.03 4.54
N ASP A 94 13.60 9.74 4.90
CA ASP A 94 14.76 9.11 5.55
C ASP A 94 14.32 8.32 6.80
N GLU A 95 13.19 8.71 7.40
CA GLU A 95 12.49 8.03 8.49
C GLU A 95 12.07 6.60 8.12
N GLU A 96 11.42 6.37 6.97
CA GLU A 96 11.06 5.02 6.51
C GLU A 96 12.30 4.16 6.26
N ARG A 97 13.37 4.72 5.69
CA ARG A 97 14.62 3.98 5.49
C ARG A 97 15.27 3.61 6.84
N LEU A 98 15.24 4.49 7.83
CA LEU A 98 15.72 4.19 9.19
C LEU A 98 14.86 3.10 9.85
N ALA A 99 13.54 3.17 9.67
CA ALA A 99 12.59 2.15 10.15
C ALA A 99 12.86 0.79 9.50
N ALA A 100 13.05 0.74 8.17
CA ALA A 100 13.40 -0.47 7.43
C ALA A 100 14.70 -1.09 7.97
N GLN A 101 15.74 -0.28 8.14
CA GLN A 101 17.02 -0.73 8.69
C GLN A 101 16.88 -1.27 10.12
N ARG A 102 16.09 -0.63 10.97
CA ARG A 102 15.87 -1.09 12.34
C ARG A 102 15.06 -2.37 12.39
N ILE A 103 13.90 -2.40 11.73
CA ILE A 103 12.92 -3.48 11.85
C ILE A 103 13.39 -4.72 11.11
N PHE A 104 13.73 -4.60 9.82
CA PHE A 104 14.26 -5.75 9.06
C PHE A 104 15.64 -6.16 9.56
N GLY A 105 16.43 -5.22 10.11
CA GLY A 105 17.73 -5.52 10.74
C GLY A 105 17.67 -6.40 11.99
N ILE A 106 16.49 -6.66 12.56
CA ILE A 106 16.29 -7.68 13.60
C ILE A 106 16.58 -9.07 13.05
N LEU A 107 16.27 -9.31 11.77
CA LEU A 107 16.48 -10.59 11.11
C LEU A 107 17.97 -10.93 10.92
N PRO A 108 18.29 -12.21 10.68
CA PRO A 108 19.59 -12.61 10.15
C PRO A 108 19.95 -11.82 8.87
N ASN A 109 21.23 -11.48 8.72
CA ASN A 109 21.72 -10.54 7.69
C ASN A 109 21.20 -10.78 6.26
N GLU A 110 21.13 -12.04 5.82
CA GLU A 110 20.67 -12.34 4.46
C GLU A 110 19.17 -12.11 4.28
N GLN A 111 18.35 -12.44 5.29
CA GLN A 111 16.91 -12.13 5.26
C GLN A 111 16.66 -10.63 5.37
N ALA A 112 17.42 -9.93 6.23
CA ALA A 112 17.32 -8.48 6.37
C ALA A 112 17.60 -7.77 5.04
N LYS A 113 18.69 -8.15 4.36
CA LYS A 113 19.04 -7.61 3.03
C LYS A 113 17.96 -7.88 1.99
N GLU A 114 17.42 -9.10 1.97
CA GLU A 114 16.36 -9.48 1.02
C GLU A 114 15.10 -8.63 1.20
N LEU A 115 14.62 -8.47 2.45
CA LEU A 115 13.41 -7.71 2.73
C LEU A 115 13.61 -6.21 2.50
N ILE A 116 14.77 -5.65 2.88
CA ILE A 116 15.09 -4.24 2.58
C ILE A 116 15.11 -4.01 1.07
N ALA A 117 15.77 -4.89 0.29
CA ALA A 117 15.82 -4.74 -1.17
C ALA A 117 14.43 -4.87 -1.80
N THR A 118 13.58 -5.76 -1.27
CA THR A 118 12.18 -5.91 -1.74
C THR A 118 11.34 -4.67 -1.43
N TRP A 119 11.51 -4.08 -0.24
CA TRP A 119 10.87 -2.82 0.14
C TRP A 119 11.36 -1.65 -0.73
N GLU A 120 12.67 -1.51 -0.93
CA GLU A 120 13.24 -0.47 -1.81
C GLU A 120 12.76 -0.61 -3.27
N GLU A 121 12.56 -1.84 -3.74
CA GLU A 121 11.99 -2.11 -5.07
C GLU A 121 10.53 -1.62 -5.17
N PHE A 122 9.71 -1.87 -4.13
CA PHE A 122 8.34 -1.34 -4.06
C PHE A 122 8.33 0.18 -4.12
N GLU A 123 9.15 0.84 -3.30
CA GLU A 123 9.22 2.30 -3.24
C GLU A 123 9.64 2.92 -4.59
N ALA A 124 10.65 2.33 -5.24
CA ALA A 124 11.10 2.75 -6.56
C ALA A 124 9.98 2.64 -7.61
N GLY A 125 9.18 1.56 -7.58
CA GLY A 125 8.05 1.37 -8.50
C GLY A 125 8.46 1.22 -9.97
N GLU A 126 9.65 0.70 -10.23
CA GLU A 126 10.21 0.64 -11.58
C GLU A 126 9.98 -0.72 -12.26
N THR A 127 10.05 -1.81 -11.48
CA THR A 127 9.90 -3.19 -11.96
C THR A 127 8.44 -3.53 -12.25
N PRO A 128 8.17 -4.54 -13.11
CA PRO A 128 6.82 -5.04 -13.34
C PRO A 128 6.09 -5.42 -12.05
N GLU A 129 6.77 -6.13 -11.13
CA GLU A 129 6.21 -6.51 -9.84
C GLU A 129 5.86 -5.31 -8.98
N ALA A 130 6.76 -4.32 -8.88
CA ALA A 130 6.53 -3.13 -8.08
C ALA A 130 5.39 -2.27 -8.64
N LYS A 131 5.33 -2.09 -9.97
CA LYS A 131 4.23 -1.38 -10.63
C LYS A 131 2.89 -2.06 -10.37
N PHE A 132 2.83 -3.38 -10.49
CA PHE A 132 1.61 -4.14 -10.24
C PHE A 132 1.20 -4.10 -8.75
N ALA A 133 2.14 -4.28 -7.81
CA ALA A 133 1.90 -4.13 -6.38
C ALA A 133 1.32 -2.75 -6.03
N ARG A 134 1.95 -1.69 -6.55
CA ARG A 134 1.53 -0.30 -6.37
C ARG A 134 0.20 0.05 -7.04
N ALA A 135 -0.19 -0.70 -8.07
CA ALA A 135 -1.52 -0.58 -8.68
C ALA A 135 -2.59 -1.14 -7.72
N MET A 136 -2.34 -2.28 -7.07
CA MET A 136 -3.25 -2.84 -6.05
C MET A 136 -3.40 -1.88 -4.87
N ASP A 137 -2.27 -1.40 -4.33
CA ASP A 137 -2.22 -0.44 -3.23
C ASP A 137 -3.01 0.84 -3.52
N ARG A 138 -3.01 1.30 -4.77
CA ARG A 138 -3.81 2.46 -5.18
C ARG A 138 -5.28 2.11 -5.42
N LEU A 139 -5.58 0.92 -5.94
CA LEU A 139 -6.94 0.51 -6.28
C LEU A 139 -7.79 0.33 -5.02
N GLU A 140 -7.30 -0.37 -4.01
CA GLU A 140 -8.08 -0.68 -2.81
C GLU A 140 -8.72 0.55 -2.15
N PRO A 141 -7.97 1.60 -1.76
CA PRO A 141 -8.55 2.78 -1.13
C PRO A 141 -9.47 3.55 -2.08
N LEU A 142 -9.35 3.40 -3.40
CA LEU A 142 -10.33 3.95 -4.34
C LEU A 142 -11.68 3.21 -4.21
N LEU A 143 -11.66 1.88 -4.17
CA LEU A 143 -12.87 1.06 -3.99
C LEU A 143 -13.53 1.35 -2.63
N GLN A 144 -12.73 1.44 -1.58
CA GLN A 144 -13.19 1.76 -0.22
C GLN A 144 -13.81 3.16 -0.14
N ASN A 145 -13.22 4.17 -0.79
CA ASN A 145 -13.82 5.51 -0.84
C ASN A 145 -15.17 5.52 -1.57
N THR A 146 -15.26 4.85 -2.71
CA THR A 146 -16.53 4.71 -3.45
C THR A 146 -17.59 4.01 -2.61
N SER A 147 -17.23 2.95 -1.88
CA SER A 147 -18.15 2.22 -0.99
C SER A 147 -18.63 3.06 0.20
N ASN A 148 -17.85 4.06 0.63
CA ASN A 148 -18.12 4.86 1.82
C ASN A 148 -18.63 6.27 1.50
N ASN A 149 -19.36 6.42 0.40
CA ASN A 149 -19.89 7.72 -0.05
C ASN A 149 -18.82 8.83 -0.02
N GLY A 150 -17.64 8.48 -0.57
CA GLY A 150 -16.51 9.37 -0.74
C GLY A 150 -15.47 9.23 0.37
N GLY A 151 -15.83 8.72 1.56
CA GLY A 151 -14.88 8.41 2.62
C GLY A 151 -13.86 9.54 2.87
N THR A 152 -12.59 9.23 2.62
CA THR A 152 -11.46 10.17 2.72
C THR A 152 -11.44 11.26 1.66
N TRP A 153 -12.14 11.12 0.53
CA TRP A 153 -12.34 12.20 -0.45
C TRP A 153 -13.15 13.38 0.10
N ASN A 154 -13.89 13.19 1.19
CA ASN A 154 -14.56 14.28 1.88
C ASN A 154 -13.60 15.20 2.66
N THR A 155 -12.31 14.85 2.74
CA THR A 155 -11.28 15.70 3.34
C THR A 155 -11.16 17.01 2.56
N PRO A 156 -11.10 18.18 3.24
CA PRO A 156 -10.92 19.46 2.57
C PRO A 156 -9.73 19.47 1.60
N GLY A 157 -9.95 19.98 0.38
CA GLY A 157 -8.92 20.06 -0.66
C GLY A 157 -8.64 18.75 -1.41
N VAL A 158 -9.45 17.71 -1.21
CA VAL A 158 -9.46 16.53 -2.07
C VAL A 158 -10.59 16.67 -3.10
N ASN A 159 -10.21 16.75 -4.37
CA ASN A 159 -11.12 16.86 -5.51
C ASN A 159 -10.67 15.92 -6.63
N TYR A 160 -11.44 15.88 -7.72
CA TYR A 160 -11.21 15.03 -8.88
C TYR A 160 -9.76 15.10 -9.37
N THR A 161 -9.22 16.30 -9.60
CA THR A 161 -7.85 16.47 -10.10
C THR A 161 -6.83 15.82 -9.17
N LYS A 162 -6.99 15.98 -7.85
CA LYS A 162 -6.08 15.40 -6.86
C LYS A 162 -6.21 13.87 -6.77
N VAL A 163 -7.42 13.35 -6.80
CA VAL A 163 -7.68 11.90 -6.81
C VAL A 163 -7.11 11.28 -8.08
N TYR A 164 -7.48 11.81 -9.24
CA TYR A 164 -7.00 11.35 -10.55
C TYR A 164 -5.48 11.32 -10.61
N ALA A 165 -4.81 12.42 -10.23
CA ALA A 165 -3.35 12.52 -10.27
C ALA A 165 -2.65 11.45 -9.40
N LYS A 166 -3.26 11.03 -8.29
CA LYS A 166 -2.70 9.98 -7.43
C LYS A 166 -3.03 8.57 -7.93
N LYS A 167 -4.14 8.38 -8.63
CA LYS A 167 -4.67 7.08 -9.04
C LYS A 167 -4.29 6.68 -10.46
N VAL A 168 -3.94 7.61 -11.35
CA VAL A 168 -3.53 7.32 -12.73
C VAL A 168 -2.33 6.37 -12.82
N ALA A 169 -1.46 6.34 -11.79
CA ALA A 169 -0.34 5.41 -11.70
C ALA A 169 -0.76 3.93 -11.60
N ILE A 170 -2.04 3.61 -11.37
CA ILE A 170 -2.56 2.24 -11.54
C ILE A 170 -2.29 1.73 -12.96
N LYS A 171 -2.39 2.62 -13.97
CA LYS A 171 -2.16 2.30 -15.37
C LYS A 171 -0.78 1.69 -15.61
N ASP A 172 0.23 2.10 -14.85
CA ASP A 172 1.61 1.65 -15.02
C ASP A 172 1.76 0.15 -14.72
N GLY A 173 0.94 -0.39 -13.80
CA GLY A 173 0.95 -1.81 -13.44
C GLY A 173 -0.16 -2.65 -14.08
N ALA A 174 -1.33 -2.06 -14.35
CA ALA A 174 -2.50 -2.76 -14.87
C ALA A 174 -3.48 -1.82 -15.61
N GLU A 175 -3.39 -1.75 -16.93
CA GLU A 175 -4.19 -0.83 -17.77
C GLU A 175 -5.69 -1.14 -17.70
N ASN A 176 -6.09 -2.41 -17.79
CA ASN A 176 -7.51 -2.80 -17.69
C ASN A 176 -8.13 -2.44 -16.32
N ILE A 177 -7.33 -2.53 -15.25
CA ILE A 177 -7.77 -2.14 -13.90
C ILE A 177 -7.88 -0.62 -13.82
N TRP A 178 -6.97 0.11 -14.46
CA TRP A 178 -7.08 1.56 -14.54
C TRP A 178 -8.36 2.00 -15.28
N GLU A 179 -8.72 1.38 -16.40
CA GLU A 179 -9.96 1.70 -17.11
C GLU A 179 -11.19 1.57 -16.20
N TYR A 180 -11.26 0.49 -15.41
CA TYR A 180 -12.30 0.30 -14.40
C TYR A 180 -12.25 1.37 -13.30
N ALA A 181 -11.06 1.65 -12.77
CA ALA A 181 -10.86 2.64 -11.70
C ALA A 181 -11.20 4.07 -12.16
N GLU A 182 -10.83 4.44 -13.38
CA GLU A 182 -11.15 5.73 -14.00
C GLU A 182 -12.66 5.88 -14.17
N GLY A 183 -13.33 4.83 -14.64
CA GLY A 183 -14.79 4.77 -14.68
C GLY A 183 -15.42 5.06 -13.31
N LEU A 184 -14.94 4.41 -12.25
CA LEU A 184 -15.42 4.65 -10.88
C LEU A 184 -15.19 6.08 -10.39
N ILE A 185 -14.05 6.70 -10.73
CA ILE A 185 -13.76 8.10 -10.37
C ILE A 185 -14.77 9.03 -11.07
N ASN A 186 -14.99 8.84 -12.36
CA ASN A 186 -15.92 9.64 -13.16
C ASN A 186 -17.36 9.49 -12.64
N ASP A 187 -17.81 8.27 -12.43
CA ASP A 187 -19.10 7.94 -11.82
C ASP A 187 -19.29 8.61 -10.45
N SER A 188 -18.23 8.64 -9.64
CA SER A 188 -18.26 9.25 -8.32
C SER A 188 -18.45 10.77 -8.39
N VAL A 189 -17.93 11.43 -9.44
CA VAL A 189 -18.21 12.85 -9.68
C VAL A 189 -19.66 13.07 -10.09
N GLU A 190 -20.19 12.26 -11.01
CA GLU A 190 -21.58 12.37 -11.46
C GLU A 190 -22.58 12.16 -10.32
N LYS A 191 -22.28 11.23 -9.40
CA LYS A 191 -23.10 10.93 -8.22
C LYS A 191 -22.91 11.94 -7.08
N GLY A 192 -22.00 12.92 -7.22
CA GLY A 192 -21.69 13.91 -6.18
C GLY A 192 -20.90 13.34 -4.98
N ILE A 193 -20.36 12.13 -5.12
CA ILE A 193 -19.53 11.44 -4.12
C ILE A 193 -18.12 12.05 -4.07
N LEU A 194 -17.59 12.43 -5.24
CA LEU A 194 -16.31 13.09 -5.39
C LEU A 194 -16.53 14.50 -5.95
N LYS A 195 -15.93 15.51 -5.31
CA LYS A 195 -16.02 16.89 -5.79
C LYS A 195 -15.22 17.07 -7.08
N LYS A 196 -15.81 17.77 -8.05
CA LYS A 196 -15.12 18.14 -9.29
C LYS A 196 -14.04 19.20 -9.04
N GLU A 197 -14.35 20.19 -8.22
CA GLU A 197 -13.46 21.29 -7.78
C GLU A 197 -13.40 21.39 -6.26
#